data_AF-A0A4Y2X0R0-F1
#
_entry.id   AF-A0A4Y2X0R0-F1
#
_cell.length_a   1.000
_cell.length_b   1.000
_cell.length_c   1.000
_cell.angle_alpha   90.00
_cell.angle_beta   90.00
_cell.angle_gamma   90.00
#
_symmetry.space_group_name_H-M   'P 1'
#
loop_
_entity.id
_entity.type
_entity.pdbx_description
1 polymer ?
#
loop_
_entity_poly.entity_id
_entity_poly.type
_entity_poly.pdbx_seq_one_letter_code
_entity_poly.pdbx_strand_id
1 'polypeptide(L)'
;MITSSLPASSRRLDELRVAQCKDETCQKLTDYVLKGWPSKEVHTLCAPYWQNRYEISVQDRLLMRGCRIIIPKSHQAEVLNQIHEGHLGITKCRARARCSVYWPGISKAIEEKIKSCTACIQESRNRHQPVIPTSFPERPWEALGLDLLNTRIHCTF
;
A
#
# COMPACT_ATOMS: atom_id res chain seq x y z
N MET A 1 13.31 -11.66 -19.99
CA MET A 1 13.72 -10.34 -19.44
C MET A 1 12.82 -10.05 -18.24
N ILE A 2 13.31 -9.43 -17.17
CA ILE A 2 12.50 -9.20 -15.94
C ILE A 2 11.24 -8.37 -16.26
N THR A 3 11.32 -7.50 -17.25
CA THR A 3 10.22 -6.64 -17.72
C THR A 3 9.02 -7.39 -18.29
N SER A 4 9.16 -8.62 -18.78
CA SER A 4 8.02 -9.41 -19.28
C SER A 4 7.14 -9.98 -18.16
N SER A 5 7.61 -9.94 -16.91
CA SER A 5 6.87 -10.41 -15.73
C SER A 5 6.15 -9.30 -14.95
N LEU A 6 6.31 -8.04 -15.37
CA LEU A 6 5.67 -6.91 -14.71
C LEU A 6 4.18 -6.86 -15.04
N PRO A 7 3.29 -6.59 -14.07
CA PRO A 7 1.85 -6.49 -14.30
C PRO A 7 1.48 -5.14 -14.93
N ALA A 8 2.10 -4.77 -16.04
CA ALA A 8 1.88 -3.52 -16.75
C ALA A 8 1.86 -3.74 -18.27
N SER A 9 0.94 -3.07 -18.97
CA SER A 9 0.89 -3.09 -20.43
C SER A 9 2.11 -2.39 -21.04
N SER A 10 2.46 -2.73 -22.28
CA SER A 10 3.56 -2.09 -23.03
C SER A 10 3.41 -0.57 -23.07
N ARG A 11 2.20 -0.08 -23.39
CA ARG A 11 1.87 1.35 -23.40
C ARG A 11 2.15 2.01 -22.05
N ARG A 12 1.77 1.38 -20.94
CA ARG A 12 1.97 1.95 -19.60
C ARG A 12 3.45 2.05 -19.24
N LEU A 13 4.24 1.06 -19.66
CA LEU A 13 5.69 1.10 -19.49
C LEU A 13 6.32 2.23 -20.31
N ASP A 14 5.84 2.50 -21.53
CA ASP A 14 6.31 3.62 -22.35
C ASP A 14 5.98 4.98 -21.73
N GLU A 15 4.77 5.15 -21.20
CA GLU A 15 4.38 6.34 -20.44
C GLU A 15 5.33 6.59 -19.25
N LEU A 16 5.65 5.53 -18.49
CA LEU A 16 6.58 5.61 -17.37
C LEU A 16 8.01 5.93 -17.80
N ARG A 17 8.49 5.41 -18.94
CA ARG A 17 9.81 5.77 -19.49
C ARG A 17 9.88 7.26 -19.79
N VAL A 18 8.88 7.79 -20.49
CA VAL A 18 8.81 9.22 -20.83
C VAL A 18 8.75 10.06 -19.56
N ALA A 19 7.99 9.63 -18.55
CA ALA A 19 7.89 10.34 -17.28
C ALA A 19 9.21 10.31 -16.48
N GLN A 20 9.91 9.18 -16.42
CA GLN A 20 11.22 9.07 -15.78
C GLN A 20 12.26 9.94 -16.50
N CYS A 21 12.23 10.03 -17.83
CA CYS A 21 13.12 10.91 -18.58
C CYS A 21 12.87 12.40 -18.30
N LYS A 22 11.69 12.79 -17.81
CA LYS A 22 11.36 14.20 -17.46
C LYS A 22 11.60 14.52 -15.98
N ASP A 23 11.65 13.50 -15.13
CA ASP A 23 11.81 13.65 -13.68
C ASP A 23 13.29 13.83 -13.31
N GLU A 24 13.62 14.98 -12.72
CA GLU A 24 15.01 15.34 -12.37
C GLU A 24 15.67 14.31 -11.43
N THR A 25 14.89 13.71 -10.52
CA THR A 25 15.41 12.70 -9.59
C THR A 25 15.75 11.42 -10.34
N CYS A 26 14.88 11.00 -11.25
CA CYS A 26 15.10 9.80 -12.07
C CYS A 26 16.28 9.96 -13.04
N GLN A 27 16.46 11.16 -13.63
CA GLN A 27 17.62 11.47 -14.47
C GLN A 27 18.92 11.35 -13.68
N LYS A 28 19.01 11.97 -12.50
CA LYS A 28 20.20 11.90 -11.63
C LYS A 28 20.49 10.49 -11.14
N LEU A 29 19.45 9.74 -10.76
CA LEU A 29 19.61 8.33 -10.38
C LEU A 29 20.11 7.48 -11.54
N THR A 30 19.63 7.71 -12.75
CA THR A 30 20.10 7.02 -13.96
C THR A 30 21.59 7.31 -14.17
N ASP A 31 22.02 8.56 -13.99
CA ASP A 31 23.43 8.93 -14.09
C ASP A 31 24.30 8.22 -13.04
N TYR A 32 23.84 8.15 -11.78
CA TYR A 32 24.54 7.44 -10.71
C TYR A 32 24.60 5.93 -10.93
N VAL A 33 23.58 5.34 -11.56
CA VAL A 33 23.61 3.91 -11.90
C VAL A 33 24.61 3.64 -13.03
N LEU A 34 24.71 4.54 -14.03
CA LEU A 34 25.59 4.35 -15.18
C LEU A 34 27.05 4.72 -14.90
N LYS A 35 27.30 5.82 -14.19
CA LYS A 35 28.65 6.33 -13.89
C LYS A 35 29.19 5.88 -12.54
N GLY A 36 28.33 5.34 -11.69
CA GLY A 36 28.63 4.98 -10.31
C GLY A 36 28.15 6.03 -9.31
N TRP A 37 27.87 5.57 -8.10
CA TRP A 37 27.41 6.40 -7.00
C TRP A 37 28.57 7.23 -6.42
N PRO A 38 28.36 8.53 -6.14
CA PRO A 38 29.42 9.39 -5.59
C PRO A 38 29.79 8.96 -4.17
N SER A 39 31.08 8.95 -3.83
CA SER A 39 31.57 8.45 -2.53
C SER A 39 31.41 9.42 -1.36
N LYS A 40 31.33 10.73 -1.63
CA LYS A 40 31.36 11.78 -0.60
C LYS A 40 30.04 12.50 -0.43
N GLU A 41 29.48 13.02 -1.52
CA GLU A 41 28.27 13.83 -1.49
C GLU A 41 27.26 13.32 -2.51
N VAL A 42 26.08 12.97 -2.01
CA VAL A 42 24.94 12.54 -2.82
C VAL A 42 24.00 13.72 -2.95
N HIS A 43 23.53 14.00 -4.16
CA HIS A 43 22.55 15.05 -4.38
C HIS A 43 21.31 14.86 -3.49
N THR A 44 20.77 15.92 -2.91
CA THR A 44 19.66 15.88 -1.92
C THR A 44 18.45 15.08 -2.41
N LEU A 45 18.11 15.20 -3.70
CA LEU A 45 17.02 14.43 -4.33
C LEU A 45 17.27 12.91 -4.35
N CYS A 46 18.53 12.50 -4.45
CA CYS A 46 18.94 11.09 -4.53
C CYS A 46 19.32 10.52 -3.16
N ALA A 47 19.55 11.35 -2.15
CA ALA A 47 19.89 10.92 -0.78
C ALA A 47 18.94 9.86 -0.21
N PRO A 48 17.59 9.95 -0.39
CA PRO A 48 16.66 8.92 0.09
C PRO A 48 16.85 7.53 -0.55
N TYR A 49 17.52 7.45 -1.70
CA TYR A 49 17.78 6.22 -2.42
C TYR A 49 19.13 5.59 -2.06
N TRP A 50 20.00 6.30 -1.31
CA TRP A 50 21.36 5.87 -0.99
C TRP A 50 21.43 4.51 -0.27
N GLN A 51 20.51 4.26 0.66
CA GLN A 51 20.46 2.99 1.40
C GLN A 51 20.19 1.78 0.49
N ASN A 52 19.49 1.99 -0.62
CA ASN A 52 19.13 0.95 -1.57
C ASN A 52 19.91 1.04 -2.88
N ARG A 53 20.99 1.83 -2.93
CA ARG A 53 21.75 2.14 -4.15
C ARG A 53 22.19 0.93 -4.97
N TYR A 54 22.60 -0.15 -4.31
CA TYR A 54 23.06 -1.38 -4.98
C TYR A 54 21.92 -2.23 -5.54
N GLU A 55 20.68 -2.00 -5.11
CA GLU A 55 19.50 -2.65 -5.67
C GLU A 55 18.94 -1.88 -6.87
N ILE A 56 19.41 -0.64 -7.11
CA ILE A 56 18.91 0.22 -8.18
C ILE A 56 19.65 -0.09 -9.48
N SER A 57 18.90 -0.38 -10.53
CA SER A 57 19.42 -0.71 -11.85
C SER A 57 18.55 -0.10 -12.94
N VAL A 58 19.09 0.00 -14.15
CA VAL A 58 18.34 0.40 -15.34
C VAL A 58 18.16 -0.83 -16.23
N GLN A 59 16.91 -1.17 -16.55
CA GLN A 59 16.56 -2.31 -17.40
C GLN A 59 15.54 -1.86 -18.44
N ASP A 60 15.75 -2.15 -19.71
CA ASP A 60 14.87 -1.71 -20.83
C ASP A 60 14.50 -0.22 -20.76
N ARG A 61 15.50 0.61 -20.45
CA ARG A 61 15.38 2.07 -20.25
C ARG A 61 14.44 2.50 -19.13
N LEU A 62 14.13 1.61 -18.19
CA LEU A 62 13.37 1.89 -16.98
C LEU A 62 14.29 1.81 -15.76
N LEU A 63 14.17 2.79 -14.89
CA LEU A 63 14.81 2.78 -13.58
C LEU A 63 14.03 1.86 -12.64
N MET A 64 14.72 0.87 -12.08
CA MET A 64 14.14 -0.20 -11.26
C MET A 64 14.93 -0.38 -9.96
N ARG A 65 14.26 -0.88 -8.92
CA ARG A 65 14.86 -1.38 -7.68
C ARG A 65 14.55 -2.87 -7.52
N GLY A 66 15.54 -3.73 -7.78
CA GLY A 66 15.31 -5.16 -7.95
C GLY A 66 14.26 -5.38 -9.05
N CYS A 67 13.15 -6.06 -8.72
CA CYS A 67 12.03 -6.29 -9.65
C CYS A 67 10.93 -5.22 -9.63
N ARG A 68 11.15 -4.07 -8.98
CA ARG A 68 10.13 -3.01 -8.83
C ARG A 68 10.48 -1.78 -9.64
N ILE A 69 9.50 -1.19 -10.32
CA ILE A 69 9.70 0.06 -11.08
C ILE A 69 9.79 1.24 -10.12
N ILE A 70 10.78 2.12 -10.31
CA ILE A 70 10.84 3.40 -9.57
C ILE A 70 9.84 4.38 -10.18
N ILE A 71 8.86 4.84 -9.40
CA ILE A 71 7.78 5.69 -9.94
C ILE A 71 8.16 7.17 -9.82
N PRO A 72 8.18 7.93 -10.94
CA PRO A 72 8.46 9.36 -10.92
C PRO A 72 7.38 10.13 -10.19
N LYS A 73 7.72 11.30 -9.63
CA LYS A 73 6.84 12.04 -8.69
C LYS A 73 5.47 12.35 -9.29
N SER A 74 5.42 12.65 -10.59
CA SER A 74 4.20 12.96 -11.33
C SER A 74 3.17 11.81 -11.37
N HIS A 75 3.61 10.55 -11.28
CA HIS A 75 2.74 9.38 -11.40
C HIS A 75 2.44 8.71 -10.04
N GLN A 76 3.06 9.17 -8.95
CA GLN A 76 2.89 8.57 -7.63
C GLN A 76 1.43 8.60 -7.16
N ALA A 77 0.71 9.69 -7.39
CA ALA A 77 -0.70 9.82 -6.98
C ALA A 77 -1.61 8.82 -7.71
N GLU A 78 -1.43 8.65 -9.01
CA GLU A 78 -2.20 7.70 -9.83
C GLU A 78 -1.90 6.25 -9.40
N VAL A 79 -0.62 5.91 -9.24
CA VAL A 79 -0.21 4.56 -8.81
C VAL A 79 -0.70 4.27 -7.38
N LEU A 80 -0.70 5.24 -6.47
CA LEU A 80 -1.28 5.08 -5.14
C LEU A 80 -2.77 4.76 -5.20
N ASN A 81 -3.52 5.41 -6.09
CA ASN A 81 -4.94 5.13 -6.29
C ASN A 81 -5.15 3.70 -6.80
N GLN A 82 -4.35 3.24 -7.76
CA GLN A 82 -4.40 1.87 -8.29
C GLN A 82 -4.05 0.82 -7.22
N ILE A 83 -3.04 1.08 -6.39
CA ILE A 83 -2.69 0.17 -5.29
C ILE A 83 -3.85 0.04 -4.30
N HIS A 84 -4.48 1.18 -3.98
CA HIS A 84 -5.59 1.29 -3.03
C HIS A 84 -6.92 0.75 -3.56
N GLU A 85 -7.05 0.58 -4.88
CA GLU A 85 -8.26 0.11 -5.54
C GLU A 85 -8.79 -1.20 -4.91
N GLY A 86 -10.10 -1.24 -4.66
CA GLY A 86 -10.76 -2.36 -3.98
C GLY A 86 -10.62 -2.35 -2.45
N HIS A 87 -10.10 -1.27 -1.84
CA HIS A 87 -10.16 -1.02 -0.39
C HIS A 87 -9.64 -2.16 0.51
N LEU A 88 -8.61 -2.87 0.04
CA LEU A 88 -8.15 -4.13 0.63
C LEU A 88 -7.39 -4.01 1.98
N GLY A 89 -7.27 -2.81 2.53
CA GLY A 89 -6.53 -2.52 3.75
C GLY A 89 -5.00 -2.48 3.59
N ILE A 90 -4.31 -2.12 4.67
CA ILE A 90 -2.88 -1.75 4.66
C ILE A 90 -1.95 -2.88 4.24
N THR A 91 -2.18 -4.10 4.72
CA THR A 91 -1.30 -5.25 4.45
C THR A 91 -1.31 -5.61 2.97
N LYS A 92 -2.51 -5.70 2.37
CA LYS A 92 -2.67 -6.05 0.95
C LYS A 92 -2.16 -4.93 0.03
N CYS A 93 -2.41 -3.66 0.36
CA CYS A 93 -1.88 -2.52 -0.39
C CYS A 93 -0.34 -2.48 -0.37
N ARG A 94 0.28 -2.72 0.79
CA ARG A 94 1.74 -2.81 0.92
C ARG A 94 2.30 -4.00 0.14
N ALA A 95 1.62 -5.15 0.15
CA ALA A 95 2.02 -6.32 -0.64
C ALA A 95 1.99 -6.02 -2.15
N ARG A 96 0.93 -5.39 -2.67
CA ARG A 96 0.82 -4.96 -4.06
C ARG A 96 1.98 -4.05 -4.47
N ALA A 97 2.27 -3.02 -3.68
CA ALA A 97 3.43 -2.16 -3.91
C ALA A 97 4.75 -2.95 -3.96
N ARG A 98 4.99 -3.85 -3.01
CA ARG A 98 6.21 -4.67 -2.96
C ARG A 98 6.42 -5.56 -4.19
N CYS A 99 5.35 -5.94 -4.89
CA CYS A 99 5.45 -6.77 -6.08
C CYS A 99 5.80 -5.99 -7.35
N SER A 100 5.47 -4.70 -7.45
CA SER A 100 5.52 -3.98 -8.74
C SER A 100 6.24 -2.64 -8.72
N VAL A 101 6.16 -1.86 -7.63
CA VAL A 101 6.56 -0.44 -7.66
C VAL A 101 7.32 0.00 -6.41
N TYR A 102 8.11 1.05 -6.54
CA TYR A 102 8.88 1.60 -5.44
C TYR A 102 9.11 3.11 -5.58
N TRP A 103 9.07 3.81 -4.46
CA TRP A 103 9.73 5.10 -4.23
C TRP A 103 9.94 5.27 -2.72
N PRO A 104 10.89 6.12 -2.29
CA PRO A 104 11.11 6.41 -0.88
C PRO A 104 9.82 6.95 -0.24
N GLY A 105 9.41 6.35 0.89
CA GLY A 105 8.20 6.76 1.60
C GLY A 105 6.88 6.15 1.08
N ILE A 106 6.89 5.28 0.07
CA ILE A 106 5.65 4.64 -0.46
C ILE A 106 4.79 4.00 0.65
N SER A 107 5.41 3.36 1.65
CA SER A 107 4.66 2.72 2.74
C SER A 107 3.87 3.70 3.60
N LYS A 108 4.41 4.92 3.79
CA LYS A 108 3.75 6.02 4.51
C LYS A 108 2.64 6.63 3.65
N ALA A 109 2.91 6.84 2.36
CA ALA A 109 1.90 7.35 1.43
C ALA A 109 0.68 6.42 1.29
N ILE A 110 0.89 5.09 1.28
CA ILE A 110 -0.20 4.10 1.31
C ILE A 110 -1.00 4.22 2.61
N GLU A 111 -0.33 4.38 3.74
CA GLU A 111 -0.99 4.51 5.04
C GLU A 111 -1.84 5.78 5.11
N GLU A 112 -1.32 6.92 4.65
CA GLU A 112 -2.04 8.19 4.56
C GLU A 112 -3.24 8.08 3.61
N LYS A 113 -3.09 7.41 2.46
CA LYS A 113 -4.18 7.17 1.51
C LYS A 113 -5.32 6.35 2.11
N ILE A 114 -5.00 5.31 2.90
CA ILE A 114 -6.01 4.48 3.56
C ILE A 114 -6.68 5.24 4.70
N LYS A 115 -5.91 5.98 5.51
CA LYS A 115 -6.44 6.78 6.63
C LYS A 115 -7.36 7.92 6.17
N SER A 116 -7.17 8.42 4.96
CA SER A 116 -8.02 9.48 4.36
C SER A 116 -9.19 8.95 3.54
N CYS A 117 -9.30 7.63 3.33
CA CYS A 117 -10.34 7.05 2.50
C CYS A 117 -11.62 6.80 3.32
N THR A 118 -12.72 7.46 2.93
CA THR A 118 -14.03 7.33 3.58
C THR A 118 -14.55 5.88 3.60
N ALA A 119 -14.47 5.17 2.48
CA ALA A 119 -14.89 3.77 2.40
C ALA A 119 -14.06 2.87 3.34
N CYS A 120 -12.73 3.04 3.39
CA CYS A 120 -11.89 2.29 4.31
C CYS A 120 -12.16 2.63 5.78
N ILE A 121 -12.52 3.87 6.09
CA ILE A 121 -12.89 4.29 7.44
C ILE A 121 -14.20 3.63 7.85
N GLN A 122 -15.22 3.66 6.99
CA GLN A 122 -16.53 3.06 7.24
C GLN A 122 -16.45 1.54 7.46
N GLU A 123 -15.67 0.86 6.62
CA GLU A 123 -15.47 -0.60 6.72
C GLU A 123 -14.41 -1.00 7.76
N SER A 124 -13.77 -0.02 8.42
CA SER A 124 -12.80 -0.35 9.47
C SER A 124 -13.54 -0.98 10.64
N ARG A 125 -13.19 -2.23 10.94
CA ARG A 125 -13.75 -2.95 12.09
C ARG A 125 -13.43 -2.17 13.36
N ASN A 126 -14.45 -1.62 14.01
CA ASN A 126 -14.34 -1.21 15.40
C ASN A 126 -13.81 -2.42 16.19
N ARG A 127 -12.73 -2.22 16.95
CA ARG A 127 -12.33 -3.21 17.95
C ARG A 127 -13.52 -3.36 18.88
N HIS A 128 -14.13 -4.55 18.92
CA HIS A 128 -15.14 -4.86 19.92
C HIS A 128 -14.53 -4.52 21.28
N GLN A 129 -15.23 -3.68 22.04
CA GLN A 129 -14.85 -3.46 23.43
C GLN A 129 -14.88 -4.83 24.14
N PRO A 130 -13.94 -5.09 25.06
CA PRO A 130 -14.03 -6.27 25.90
C PRO A 130 -15.40 -6.32 26.54
N VAL A 131 -16.06 -7.48 26.50
CA VAL A 131 -17.32 -7.67 27.21
C VAL A 131 -17.06 -7.45 28.68
N ILE A 132 -17.76 -6.49 29.28
CA ILE A 132 -17.68 -6.25 30.72
C ILE A 132 -18.58 -7.29 31.39
N PRO A 133 -18.03 -8.22 32.19
CA PRO A 133 -18.86 -9.19 32.90
C PRO A 133 -19.66 -8.47 33.99
N THR A 134 -20.95 -8.78 34.08
CA THR A 134 -21.77 -8.37 35.23
C THR A 134 -21.37 -9.19 36.46
N SER A 135 -21.45 -8.58 37.64
CA SER A 135 -21.25 -9.30 38.91
C SER A 135 -22.27 -10.41 39.08
N PHE A 136 -21.87 -11.50 39.74
CA PHE A 136 -22.81 -12.55 40.13
C PHE A 136 -23.76 -12.04 41.22
N PRO A 137 -25.04 -12.45 41.19
CA PRO A 137 -25.95 -12.19 42.30
C PRO A 137 -25.46 -12.94 43.55
N GLU A 138 -25.52 -12.28 44.71
CA GLU A 138 -25.18 -12.84 46.02
C GLU A 138 -26.36 -13.63 46.61
N ARG A 139 -27.59 -13.40 46.14
CA ARG A 139 -28.81 -13.99 46.66
C ARG A 139 -29.74 -14.53 45.56
N PRO A 140 -30.55 -15.57 45.86
CA PRO A 140 -31.63 -15.99 44.98
C PRO A 140 -32.56 -14.81 44.64
N TRP A 141 -33.00 -14.74 43.38
CA TRP A 141 -33.91 -13.70 42.85
C TRP A 141 -33.36 -12.27 42.76
N GLU A 142 -32.07 -12.04 43.04
CA GLU A 142 -31.44 -10.71 42.96
C GLU A 142 -31.27 -10.20 41.52
N ALA A 143 -31.07 -11.10 40.56
CA ALA A 143 -31.01 -10.77 39.13
C ALA A 143 -31.87 -11.74 38.33
N LEU A 144 -32.73 -11.20 37.46
CA LEU A 144 -33.63 -11.96 36.60
C LEU A 144 -33.34 -11.61 35.13
N GLY A 145 -32.93 -12.60 34.34
CA GLY A 145 -32.85 -12.49 32.89
C GLY A 145 -34.16 -12.97 32.26
N LEU A 146 -34.80 -12.13 31.46
CA LEU A 146 -36.00 -12.49 30.69
C LEU A 146 -35.70 -12.27 29.21
N ASP A 147 -36.10 -13.23 28.38
CA ASP A 147 -36.01 -13.12 26.92
C ASP A 147 -37.30 -13.66 26.28
N LEU A 148 -37.67 -13.10 25.13
CA LEU A 148 -38.88 -13.47 24.41
C LEU A 148 -38.52 -14.37 23.24
N LEU A 149 -38.93 -15.64 23.31
CA LEU A 149 -38.85 -16.54 22.17
C LEU A 149 -40.16 -16.49 21.37
N ASN A 150 -40.09 -15.99 20.13
CA ASN A 150 -41.21 -16.09 19.20
C ASN A 150 -41.01 -17.26 18.23
N THR A 151 -41.91 -18.24 18.26
CA THR A 151 -41.92 -19.35 17.29
C THR A 151 -43.13 -19.25 16.38
N ARG A 152 -42.90 -19.18 15.06
CA ARG A 152 -43.97 -19.38 14.07
C ARG A 152 -44.14 -20.89 13.89
N ILE A 153 -45.12 -21.47 14.58
CA ILE A 153 -45.57 -22.82 14.28
C ILE A 153 -46.38 -22.73 12.99
N HIS A 154 -45.78 -23.09 11.86
CA HIS A 154 -46.54 -23.39 10.65
C HIS A 154 -47.31 -24.69 10.89
N CYS A 155 -48.56 -24.58 11.35
CA CYS A 155 -49.51 -25.69 11.28
C CYS A 155 -49.93 -25.84 9.81
N THR A 156 -49.30 -26.77 9.09
CA THR A 156 -49.87 -27.32 7.85
C THR A 156 -50.91 -28.34 8.26
N PHE A 157 -52.19 -27.99 8.09
CA PHE A 157 -53.29 -28.95 8.04
C PHE A 157 -53.41 -29.51 6.61
#